data_AF-A0AA39CFN0-F1
#
_entry.id   AF-A0AA39CFN0-F1
#
_cell.length_a   1.000
_cell.length_b   1.000
_cell.length_c   1.000
_cell.angle_alpha   90.00
_cell.angle_beta   90.00
_cell.angle_gamma   90.00
#
_symmetry.space_group_name_H-M   'P 1'
#
loop_
_entity.id
_entity.type
_entity.pdbx_description
1 polymer ?
#
loop_
_entity_poly.entity_id
_entity_poly.type
_entity_poly.pdbx_seq_one_letter_code
_entity_poly.pdbx_strand_id
1 'polypeptide(L)'
;MWNRGDSVDKSIQMMLQLAEAAFEQDKTSKIPLVSWLTKMVKWYVRDGRYRPDNLESILQSLLGRSTTMQDCSYATGLGAKLLVLAATVLKTPSCHLFSNYNKPVQTNINPGARKACLWEIARAASAAPTFFPTKQVPQL
;
A
#
# COMPACT_ATOMS: atom_id res chain seq x y z
N MET A 1 -17.02 -2.59 10.40
CA MET A 1 -17.39 -2.04 9.08
C MET A 1 -16.17 -1.35 8.49
N TRP A 2 -15.72 -1.81 7.33
CA TRP A 2 -14.65 -1.14 6.57
C TRP A 2 -15.16 0.18 5.98
N ASN A 3 -14.24 1.02 5.47
CA ASN A 3 -14.47 2.38 4.94
C ASN A 3 -15.68 2.54 3.99
N ARG A 4 -16.19 1.45 3.39
CA ARG A 4 -17.35 1.43 2.48
C ARG A 4 -18.67 0.96 3.11
N GLY A 5 -18.70 0.64 4.40
CA GLY A 5 -19.87 0.10 5.08
C GLY A 5 -20.15 -1.38 4.79
N ASP A 6 -19.19 -2.11 4.20
CA ASP A 6 -19.32 -3.55 3.96
C ASP A 6 -19.44 -4.37 5.27
N SER A 7 -20.15 -5.50 5.20
CA SER A 7 -20.28 -6.46 6.31
C SER A 7 -18.94 -7.12 6.64
N VAL A 8 -18.80 -7.61 7.88
CA VAL A 8 -17.57 -8.24 8.36
C VAL A 8 -17.28 -9.53 7.58
N ASP A 9 -18.28 -10.39 7.37
CA ASP A 9 -18.12 -11.66 6.66
C ASP A 9 -17.65 -11.46 5.21
N LYS A 10 -18.24 -10.48 4.51
CA LYS A 10 -17.82 -10.11 3.15
C LYS A 10 -16.38 -9.61 3.15
N SER A 11 -15.97 -8.87 4.18
CA SER A 11 -14.60 -8.37 4.32
C SER A 11 -13.60 -9.50 4.54
N ILE A 12 -13.96 -10.53 5.32
CA ILE A 12 -13.10 -11.71 5.56
C ILE A 12 -12.87 -12.46 4.25
N GLN A 13 -13.94 -12.78 3.52
CA GLN A 13 -13.82 -13.51 2.24
C GLN A 13 -13.01 -12.71 1.22
N MET A 14 -13.24 -11.41 1.15
CA MET A 14 -12.47 -10.51 0.30
C MET A 14 -10.98 -10.52 0.70
N MET A 15 -10.64 -10.37 1.97
CA MET A 15 -9.25 -10.40 2.43
C MET A 15 -8.52 -11.70 2.07
N LEU A 16 -9.19 -12.86 2.18
CA LEU A 16 -8.60 -14.15 1.81
C LEU A 16 -8.26 -14.21 0.31
N GLN A 17 -9.18 -13.81 -0.55
CA GLN A 17 -8.95 -13.78 -2.01
C GLN A 17 -7.82 -12.81 -2.38
N LEU A 18 -7.76 -11.65 -1.73
CA LEU A 18 -6.73 -10.65 -1.98
C LEU A 18 -5.36 -11.10 -1.49
N ALA A 19 -5.30 -11.79 -0.34
CA ALA A 19 -4.06 -12.35 0.17
C ALA A 19 -3.47 -13.37 -0.80
N GLU A 20 -4.29 -14.26 -1.35
CA GLU A 20 -3.84 -15.26 -2.33
C GLU A 20 -3.22 -14.59 -3.57
N ALA A 21 -3.85 -13.55 -4.11
CA ALA A 21 -3.34 -12.83 -5.27
C ALA A 21 -2.12 -11.94 -4.95
N ALA A 22 -2.09 -11.31 -3.77
CA ALA A 22 -0.98 -10.44 -3.35
C ALA A 22 0.30 -11.22 -3.02
N PHE A 23 0.17 -12.43 -2.49
CA PHE A 23 1.27 -13.30 -2.09
C PHE A 23 1.58 -14.40 -3.11
N GLU A 24 1.09 -14.27 -4.34
CA GLU A 24 1.42 -15.21 -5.41
C GLU A 24 2.93 -15.18 -5.68
N GLN A 25 3.58 -16.35 -5.61
CA GLN A 25 5.00 -16.49 -5.88
C GLN A 25 5.25 -16.67 -7.38
N ASP A 26 6.36 -16.14 -7.86
CA ASP A 26 6.80 -16.35 -9.24
C ASP A 26 6.97 -17.85 -9.52
N LYS A 27 6.36 -18.34 -10.61
CA LYS A 27 6.59 -19.71 -11.11
C LYS A 27 8.08 -19.88 -11.43
N THR A 28 8.81 -20.63 -10.62
CA THR A 28 10.23 -20.90 -10.83
C THR A 28 10.42 -22.04 -11.82
N SER A 29 11.45 -21.95 -12.66
CA SER A 29 11.86 -23.05 -13.55
C SER A 29 12.12 -24.33 -12.76
N LYS A 30 11.76 -25.48 -13.35
CA LYS A 30 11.86 -26.81 -12.72
C LYS A 30 13.31 -27.32 -12.51
N ILE A 31 14.33 -26.54 -12.88
CA ILE A 31 15.73 -26.92 -12.79
C ILE A 31 16.32 -26.32 -11.50
N PRO A 32 16.83 -27.14 -10.55
CA PRO A 32 17.14 -26.69 -9.19
C PRO A 32 18.22 -25.59 -9.13
N LEU A 33 19.32 -25.72 -9.88
CA LEU A 33 20.40 -24.72 -9.91
C LEU A 33 19.96 -23.39 -10.54
N VAL A 34 19.22 -23.45 -11.66
CA VAL A 34 18.69 -22.25 -12.33
C VAL A 34 17.64 -21.57 -11.45
N SER A 35 16.82 -22.32 -10.72
CA SER A 35 15.84 -21.77 -9.78
C SER A 35 16.51 -21.03 -8.62
N TRP A 36 17.66 -21.51 -8.15
CA TRP A 36 18.40 -20.89 -7.05
C TRP A 36 19.09 -19.59 -7.48
N LEU A 37 19.79 -19.60 -8.61
CA LEU A 37 20.41 -18.40 -9.20
C LEU A 37 19.37 -17.32 -9.52
N THR A 38 18.24 -17.71 -10.12
CA THR A 38 17.17 -16.75 -10.44
C THR A 38 16.52 -16.17 -9.19
N LYS A 39 16.38 -16.95 -8.10
CA LYS A 39 15.91 -16.43 -6.80
C LYS A 39 16.88 -15.41 -6.21
N MET A 40 18.19 -15.68 -6.22
CA MET A 40 19.21 -14.77 -5.68
C MET A 40 19.26 -13.46 -6.48
N VAL A 41 19.30 -13.55 -7.81
CA VAL A 41 19.28 -12.36 -8.68
C VAL A 41 17.99 -11.57 -8.48
N LYS A 42 16.83 -12.24 -8.42
CA LYS A 42 15.56 -11.54 -8.18
C LYS A 42 15.50 -10.89 -6.81
N TRP A 43 15.96 -11.56 -5.76
CA TRP A 43 15.96 -10.98 -4.42
C TRP A 43 16.86 -9.74 -4.35
N TYR A 44 18.05 -9.81 -4.94
CA TYR A 44 18.98 -8.68 -5.02
C TYR A 44 18.42 -7.51 -5.83
N VAL A 45 17.73 -7.77 -6.95
CA VAL A 45 17.21 -6.71 -7.84
C VAL A 45 15.87 -6.14 -7.36
N ARG A 46 15.00 -6.93 -6.73
CA ARG A 46 13.63 -6.52 -6.37
C ARG A 46 13.45 -6.07 -4.94
N ASP A 47 14.47 -6.19 -4.08
CA ASP A 47 14.42 -5.76 -2.67
C ASP A 47 13.14 -6.24 -1.95
N GLY A 48 12.70 -7.47 -2.25
CA GLY A 48 11.42 -8.01 -1.81
C GLY A 48 11.08 -9.39 -2.38
N ARG A 49 10.40 -10.21 -1.57
CA ARG A 49 9.97 -11.58 -1.91
C ARG A 49 8.80 -11.63 -2.90
N TYR A 50 7.86 -10.69 -2.80
CA TYR A 50 6.64 -10.67 -3.58
C TYR A 50 6.65 -9.57 -4.64
N ARG A 51 5.77 -9.69 -5.65
CA ARG A 51 5.71 -8.73 -6.76
C ARG A 51 4.84 -7.55 -6.33
N PRO A 52 5.36 -6.30 -6.37
CA PRO A 52 4.57 -5.16 -5.91
C PRO A 52 3.35 -4.90 -6.80
N ASP A 53 3.42 -5.25 -8.08
CA ASP A 53 2.38 -4.97 -9.09
C ASP A 53 1.04 -5.64 -8.75
N ASN A 54 1.06 -6.89 -8.26
CA ASN A 54 -0.14 -7.61 -7.85
C ASN A 54 -0.84 -6.87 -6.71
N LEU A 55 -0.09 -6.56 -5.66
CA LEU A 55 -0.62 -5.84 -4.50
C LEU A 55 -1.06 -4.42 -4.87
N GLU A 56 -0.33 -3.70 -5.73
CA GLU A 56 -0.72 -2.38 -6.21
C GLU A 56 -2.02 -2.41 -7.04
N SER A 57 -2.15 -3.35 -7.97
CA SER A 57 -3.36 -3.49 -8.79
C SER A 57 -4.59 -3.85 -7.95
N ILE A 58 -4.42 -4.69 -6.94
CA ILE A 58 -5.44 -5.01 -5.94
C ILE A 58 -5.85 -3.77 -5.16
N LEU A 59 -4.88 -3.02 -4.62
CA LEU A 59 -5.19 -1.82 -3.85
C LEU A 59 -5.86 -0.76 -4.73
N GLN A 60 -5.43 -0.60 -5.97
CA GLN A 60 -6.04 0.33 -6.93
C GLN A 60 -7.48 -0.06 -7.29
N SER A 61 -7.78 -1.35 -7.44
CA SER A 61 -9.15 -1.81 -7.74
C SER A 61 -10.08 -1.63 -6.53
N LEU A 62 -9.58 -1.89 -5.32
CA LEU A 62 -10.35 -1.79 -4.09
C LEU A 62 -10.54 -0.35 -3.61
N LEU A 63 -9.49 0.46 -3.66
CA LEU A 63 -9.48 1.79 -3.05
C LEU A 63 -9.74 2.89 -4.07
N GLY A 64 -9.62 2.59 -5.37
CA GLY A 64 -9.71 3.55 -6.45
C GLY A 64 -8.35 4.16 -6.79
N ARG A 65 -8.09 4.37 -8.09
CA ARG A 65 -6.78 4.85 -8.58
C ARG A 65 -6.49 6.32 -8.24
N SER A 66 -7.54 7.14 -8.12
CA SER A 66 -7.45 8.57 -7.87
C SER A 66 -8.12 8.99 -6.55
N THR A 67 -8.65 8.03 -5.79
CA THR A 67 -9.34 8.31 -4.54
C THR A 67 -8.33 8.68 -3.46
N THR A 68 -8.53 9.83 -2.83
CA THR A 68 -7.69 10.29 -1.72
C THR A 68 -8.34 9.97 -0.37
N MET A 69 -7.56 10.09 0.71
CA MET A 69 -8.06 9.91 2.07
C MET A 69 -9.13 10.93 2.48
N GLN A 70 -9.19 12.06 1.77
CA GLN A 70 -10.18 13.14 1.97
C GLN A 70 -11.51 12.85 1.23
N ASP A 71 -11.47 12.04 0.17
CA ASP A 71 -12.64 11.68 -0.64
C ASP A 71 -13.49 10.56 0.00
N CYS A 72 -13.13 10.09 1.21
CA CYS A 72 -13.86 9.07 1.94
C CYS A 72 -15.17 9.63 2.53
N SER A 73 -16.15 9.91 1.65
CA SER A 73 -17.43 10.54 1.95
C SER A 73 -18.24 9.81 3.03
N TYR A 74 -18.16 8.47 3.08
CA TYR A 74 -18.85 7.66 4.08
C TYR A 74 -18.24 7.85 5.48
N ALA A 75 -16.91 7.75 5.60
CA ALA A 75 -16.22 8.01 6.86
C ALA A 75 -16.43 9.46 7.34
N THR A 76 -16.32 10.43 6.43
CA THR A 76 -16.57 11.84 6.74
C THR A 76 -18.03 12.10 7.14
N GLY A 77 -18.99 11.47 6.46
CA GLY A 77 -20.42 11.59 6.76
C GLY A 77 -20.81 11.03 8.13
N LEU A 78 -20.10 10.00 8.60
CA LEU A 78 -20.26 9.44 9.95
C LEU A 78 -19.40 10.18 11.01
N GLY A 79 -18.60 11.16 10.62
CA GLY A 79 -17.62 11.81 11.51
C GLY A 79 -16.46 10.89 11.94
N ALA A 80 -16.23 9.79 11.23
CA ALA A 80 -15.17 8.83 11.51
C ALA A 80 -13.80 9.40 11.15
N LYS A 81 -12.89 9.37 12.12
CA LYS A 81 -11.50 9.80 11.98
C LYS A 81 -10.64 8.61 11.54
N LEU A 82 -9.97 8.74 10.40
CA LEU A 82 -9.06 7.74 9.85
C LEU A 82 -7.62 8.22 10.02
N LEU A 83 -6.76 7.30 10.48
CA LEU A 83 -5.33 7.48 10.64
C LEU A 83 -4.61 6.24 10.12
N VAL A 84 -3.61 6.42 9.26
CA VAL A 84 -2.76 5.34 8.73
C VAL A 84 -1.31 5.71 8.96
N LEU A 85 -0.54 4.76 9.48
CA LEU A 85 0.87 4.92 9.78
C LEU A 85 1.73 4.25 8.71
N ALA A 86 2.82 4.90 8.32
CA ALA A 86 3.86 4.31 7.49
C ALA A 86 5.23 4.67 8.04
N ALA A 87 6.18 3.74 7.95
CA ALA A 87 7.59 4.02 8.23
C ALA A 87 8.27 4.53 6.96
N THR A 88 9.01 5.62 7.07
CA THR A 88 9.85 6.16 6.00
C THR A 88 11.28 5.67 6.16
N VAL A 89 11.95 5.39 5.05
CA VAL A 89 13.33 4.83 5.02
C VAL A 89 14.29 5.84 4.37
N LEU A 90 13.97 7.14 4.44
CA LEU A 90 14.86 8.22 4.01
C LEU A 90 16.12 8.29 4.92
N LYS A 91 17.03 9.25 4.65
CA LYS A 91 18.29 9.43 5.39
C LYS A 91 18.15 9.33 6.93
N THR A 92 17.00 9.70 7.47
CA THR A 92 16.60 9.42 8.85
C THR A 92 15.27 8.67 8.87
N PRO A 93 15.19 7.47 9.46
CA PRO A 93 13.94 6.73 9.54
C PRO A 93 12.96 7.50 10.43
N SER A 94 11.73 7.70 9.94
CA SER A 94 10.69 8.41 10.68
C SER A 94 9.31 7.80 10.45
N CYS A 95 8.39 8.02 11.39
CA CYS A 95 7.00 7.61 11.26
C CYS A 95 6.20 8.73 10.62
N HIS A 96 5.52 8.43 9.51
CA HIS A 96 4.60 9.35 8.86
C HIS A 96 3.15 8.97 9.15
N LEU A 97 2.31 9.98 9.41
CA LEU A 97 0.91 9.83 9.74
C LEU A 97 0.02 10.42 8.64
N PHE A 98 -0.70 9.55 7.94
CA PHE A 98 -1.74 9.96 7.01
C PHE A 98 -3.07 10.04 7.76
N SER A 99 -3.80 11.17 7.66
CA SER A 99 -5.09 11.34 8.35
C SER A 99 -6.14 12.03 7.47
N ASN A 100 -7.43 11.74 7.72
CA ASN A 100 -8.54 12.40 7.03
C ASN A 100 -9.06 13.66 7.75
N TYR A 101 -8.60 13.92 8.98
CA TYR A 101 -9.18 14.94 9.87
C TYR A 101 -8.25 16.11 10.20
N ASN A 102 -6.97 16.03 9.84
CA ASN A 102 -6.10 17.19 9.96
C ASN A 102 -6.33 18.15 8.80
N LYS A 103 -6.62 19.42 9.13
CA LYS A 103 -6.57 20.51 8.16
C LYS A 103 -5.12 20.65 7.67
N PRO A 104 -4.88 20.92 6.38
CA PRO A 104 -3.54 21.15 5.90
C PRO A 104 -2.93 22.29 6.72
N VAL A 105 -1.84 21.99 7.44
CA VAL A 105 -0.96 23.04 7.91
C VAL A 105 -0.47 23.71 6.63
N GLN A 106 -0.78 25.00 6.47
CA GLN A 106 -0.20 25.86 5.44
C GLN A 106 1.30 26.02 5.74
N THR A 107 2.07 24.97 5.59
CA THR A 107 3.47 25.08 5.22
C THR A 107 3.48 25.07 3.71
N ASN A 108 4.18 26.03 3.11
CA ASN A 108 4.34 26.30 1.68
C ASN A 108 4.82 25.09 0.86
N ILE A 109 4.06 24.01 0.84
CA ILE A 109 4.31 22.81 0.05
C ILE A 109 3.63 23.08 -1.29
N ASN A 110 4.48 23.19 -2.31
CA ASN A 110 4.18 23.43 -3.71
C ASN A 110 2.72 23.10 -4.11
N PRO A 111 1.99 24.03 -4.75
CA PRO A 111 0.62 23.80 -5.24
C PRO A 111 0.50 22.72 -6.32
N GLY A 112 1.62 22.08 -6.72
CA GLY A 112 1.70 20.91 -7.59
C GLY A 112 1.95 19.57 -6.88
N ALA A 113 2.06 19.52 -5.53
CA ALA A 113 2.24 18.27 -4.81
C ALA A 113 0.95 17.44 -4.86
N ARG A 114 0.93 16.41 -5.71
CA ARG A 114 -0.19 15.47 -5.81
C ARG A 114 -0.51 14.91 -4.42
N LYS A 115 -1.77 15.01 -4.01
CA LYS A 115 -2.25 14.33 -2.80
C LYS A 115 -2.04 12.83 -2.97
N ALA A 116 -1.48 12.17 -1.95
CA ALA A 116 -1.29 10.73 -1.97
C ALA A 116 -2.65 10.03 -2.12
N CYS A 117 -2.72 9.11 -3.08
CA CYS A 117 -3.91 8.29 -3.28
C CYS A 117 -4.01 7.25 -2.16
N LEU A 118 -5.22 6.84 -1.81
CA LEU A 118 -5.47 5.91 -0.71
C LEU A 118 -4.76 4.57 -0.93
N TRP A 119 -4.66 4.11 -2.18
CA TRP A 119 -3.92 2.90 -2.54
C TRP A 119 -2.40 3.05 -2.34
N GLU A 120 -1.83 4.24 -2.55
CA GLU A 120 -0.39 4.50 -2.32
C GLU A 120 -0.09 4.47 -0.81
N ILE A 121 -0.98 5.06 -0.02
CA ILE A 121 -0.91 5.05 1.45
C ILE A 121 -1.00 3.61 1.98
N ALA A 122 -1.99 2.84 1.52
CA ALA A 122 -2.14 1.44 1.90
C ALA A 122 -0.94 0.59 1.45
N ARG A 123 -0.38 0.87 0.27
CA ARG A 123 0.81 0.19 -0.27
C ARG A 123 2.05 0.49 0.59
N ALA A 124 2.22 1.72 1.03
CA ALA A 124 3.33 2.13 1.89
C ALA A 124 3.20 1.51 3.30
N ALA A 125 2.00 1.52 3.87
CA ALA A 125 1.74 0.94 5.20
C ALA A 125 1.88 -0.59 5.24
N SER A 126 1.59 -1.28 4.13
CA SER A 126 1.71 -2.74 4.00
C SER A 126 3.07 -3.22 3.49
N ALA A 127 4.02 -2.30 3.23
CA ALA A 127 5.35 -2.60 2.72
C ALA A 127 6.25 -3.22 3.80
N ALA A 128 5.97 -4.47 4.19
CA ALA A 128 6.81 -5.18 5.16
C ALA A 128 8.22 -5.40 4.59
N PRO A 129 9.29 -5.04 5.35
CA PRO A 129 10.67 -5.25 4.92
C PRO A 129 10.92 -6.69 4.50
N THR A 130 11.75 -6.90 3.48
CA THR A 130 12.06 -8.20 2.87
C THR A 130 10.92 -8.88 2.09
N PHE A 131 9.65 -8.51 2.34
CA PHE A 131 8.49 -9.07 1.66
C PHE A 131 8.07 -8.24 0.46
N PHE A 132 7.92 -6.94 0.65
CA PHE A 132 7.56 -6.00 -0.40
C PHE A 132 8.59 -4.88 -0.46
N PRO A 133 8.95 -4.42 -1.67
CA PRO A 133 9.83 -3.26 -1.80
C PRO A 133 9.16 -2.01 -1.22
N THR A 134 9.98 -1.02 -0.87
CA THR A 134 9.50 0.28 -0.40
C THR A 134 8.68 0.99 -1.48
N LYS A 135 7.72 1.82 -1.05
CA LYS A 135 6.90 2.64 -1.96
C LYS A 135 7.30 4.09 -1.84
N GLN A 136 7.62 4.72 -2.97
CA GLN A 136 7.71 6.18 -3.06
C GLN A 136 6.30 6.76 -3.10
N VAL A 137 6.00 7.64 -2.16
CA VAL A 137 4.74 8.39 -2.10
C VAL A 137 5.08 9.85 -2.38
N PRO A 138 4.39 10.56 -3.29
CA PRO A 138 4.75 11.93 -3.69
C PRO A 138 4.83 12.97 -2.56
N GLN A 139 4.29 12.65 -1.38
CA GLN A 139 4.26 13.52 -0.20
C GLN A 139 5.38 13.25 0.80
N LEU A 140 6.23 12.25 0.55
CA LEU A 140 7.29 11.74 1.42
C LEU A 140 8.67 11.97 0.83
#